data_AF-A0A1H3I1J1-F1
#
_entry.id   AF-A0A1H3I1J1-F1
#
_cell.length_a   1.000
_cell.length_b   1.000
_cell.length_c   1.000
_cell.angle_alpha   90.00
_cell.angle_beta   90.00
_cell.angle_gamma   90.00
#
_symmetry.space_group_name_H-M   'P 1'
#
loop_
_entity.id
_entity.type
_entity.pdbx_description
1 polymer ?
#
loop_
_entity_poly.entity_id
_entity_poly.type
_entity_poly.pdbx_seq_one_letter_code
_entity_poly.pdbx_strand_id
1 'polypeptide(L)'
;MDIQQLNNDHGIAGQIVFIEGEGGLPFARVQSDKASALISVYAGQVLSFQPGHAAEDLLFLSNLAYYQPGKAIKGGAPVCWPWFGPDPEGSGRPAHGFVRNRMWEVAGTAITQEGAIRVTLALTDTSETHAIWPRAFVVRLEITISDSLNLELVTRNPGPQAFSITQAFHTYFGSSAESVGDIRFR
;
A
#
# COMPACT_ATOMS: atom_id res chain seq x y z
N MET A 1 12.56 -11.34 -3.27
CA MET A 1 12.65 -10.17 -4.16
C MET A 1 13.99 -9.51 -3.87
N ASP A 2 14.81 -9.27 -4.88
CA ASP A 2 16.15 -8.72 -4.69
C ASP A 2 16.12 -7.19 -4.74
N ILE A 3 16.66 -6.56 -3.69
CA ILE A 3 16.70 -5.09 -3.56
C ILE A 3 17.59 -4.47 -4.63
N GLN A 4 18.69 -5.13 -5.01
CA GLN A 4 19.57 -4.59 -6.04
C GLN A 4 18.85 -4.58 -7.40
N GLN A 5 18.19 -5.67 -7.76
CA GLN A 5 17.37 -5.74 -8.96
C GLN A 5 16.25 -4.68 -8.96
N LEU A 6 15.52 -4.50 -7.85
CA LEU A 6 14.48 -3.47 -7.74
C LEU A 6 15.02 -2.06 -7.99
N ASN A 7 16.19 -1.73 -7.44
CA ASN A 7 16.80 -0.43 -7.68
C ASN A 7 17.26 -0.26 -9.14
N ASN A 8 17.76 -1.33 -9.78
CA ASN A 8 18.14 -1.28 -11.18
C ASN A 8 16.93 -1.07 -12.10
N ASP A 9 15.81 -1.73 -11.80
CA ASP A 9 14.63 -1.74 -12.68
C ASP A 9 13.69 -0.54 -12.42
N HIS A 10 13.61 -0.09 -11.16
CA HIS A 10 12.58 0.85 -10.71
C HIS A 10 13.13 2.00 -9.84
N GLY A 11 14.41 1.99 -9.49
CA GLY A 11 15.02 3.07 -8.73
C GLY A 11 15.09 4.36 -9.56
N ILE A 12 14.98 5.49 -8.87
CA ILE A 12 15.16 6.82 -9.46
C ILE A 12 16.17 7.56 -8.59
N ALA A 13 17.34 7.86 -9.15
CA ALA A 13 18.47 8.40 -8.40
C ALA A 13 18.05 9.65 -7.58
N GLY A 14 18.28 9.59 -6.27
CA GLY A 14 17.97 10.67 -5.34
C GLY A 14 16.48 10.79 -4.95
N GLN A 15 15.58 10.01 -5.55
CA GLN A 15 14.13 10.15 -5.33
C GLN A 15 13.42 8.86 -4.94
N ILE A 16 13.75 7.72 -5.55
CA ILE A 16 13.19 6.42 -5.19
C ILE A 16 14.34 5.44 -4.99
N VAL A 17 14.44 4.91 -3.78
CA VAL A 17 15.40 3.85 -3.44
C VAL A 17 14.66 2.71 -2.77
N PHE A 18 14.84 1.51 -3.30
CA PHE A 18 14.38 0.29 -2.65
C PHE A 18 15.39 -0.16 -1.61
N ILE A 19 14.90 -0.56 -0.45
CA ILE A 19 15.73 -0.99 0.68
C ILE A 19 15.14 -2.25 1.30
N GLU A 20 15.99 -3.00 1.99
CA GLU A 20 15.52 -3.98 2.95
C GLU A 20 15.01 -3.22 4.19
N GLY A 21 13.71 -3.31 4.43
CA GLY A 21 13.03 -2.73 5.58
C GLY A 21 12.93 -3.69 6.75
N GLU A 22 12.10 -3.31 7.72
CA GLU A 22 11.78 -4.15 8.87
C GLU A 22 11.32 -5.56 8.43
N GLY A 23 11.78 -6.59 9.14
CA GLY A 23 11.46 -7.99 8.83
C GLY A 23 11.98 -8.50 7.49
N GLY A 24 12.95 -7.80 6.87
CA GLY A 24 13.50 -8.17 5.56
C GLY A 24 12.56 -7.88 4.39
N LEU A 25 11.51 -7.08 4.60
CA LEU A 25 10.53 -6.76 3.57
C LEU A 25 11.04 -5.63 2.66
N PRO A 26 10.81 -5.71 1.34
CA PRO A 26 11.22 -4.65 0.41
C PRO A 26 10.36 -3.40 0.59
N PHE A 27 11.01 -2.29 0.93
CA PHE A 27 10.38 -0.97 1.01
C PHE A 27 10.90 -0.06 -0.09
N ALA A 28 10.03 0.77 -0.67
CA ALA A 28 10.41 1.92 -1.47
C ALA A 28 10.44 3.15 -0.56
N ARG A 29 11.62 3.75 -0.40
CA ARG A 29 11.78 5.07 0.21
C ARG A 29 11.68 6.11 -0.90
N VAL A 30 10.73 7.01 -0.76
CA VAL A 30 10.48 8.12 -1.68
C VAL A 30 10.88 9.42 -1.02
N GLN A 31 11.67 10.24 -1.72
CA GLN A 31 12.09 11.57 -1.28
C GLN A 31 12.00 12.56 -2.43
N SER A 32 11.49 13.75 -2.14
CA SER A 32 11.52 14.90 -3.04
C SER A 32 11.56 16.20 -2.22
N ASP A 33 11.62 17.33 -2.90
CA ASP A 33 11.45 18.65 -2.26
C ASP A 33 10.02 18.85 -1.73
N LYS A 34 9.04 18.12 -2.26
CA LYS A 34 7.62 18.27 -1.89
C LYS A 34 7.18 17.39 -0.73
N ALA A 35 7.77 16.20 -0.58
CA ALA A 35 7.41 15.23 0.45
C ALA A 35 8.41 14.07 0.54
N SER A 36 8.34 13.36 1.66
CA SER A 36 8.89 12.01 1.83
C SER A 36 7.78 10.99 2.07
N ALA A 37 8.02 9.74 1.68
CA ALA A 37 7.11 8.63 1.96
C ALA A 37 7.88 7.31 2.08
N LEU A 38 7.30 6.36 2.82
CA LEU A 38 7.77 4.98 2.88
C LEU A 38 6.65 4.05 2.45
N ILE A 39 6.94 3.18 1.48
CA ILE A 39 5.97 2.26 0.91
C ILE A 39 6.49 0.84 1.07
N SER A 40 5.72 -0.04 1.70
CA SER A 40 5.99 -1.46 1.70
C SER A 40 5.48 -2.08 0.40
N VAL A 41 6.37 -2.69 -0.38
CA VAL A 41 5.97 -3.49 -1.57
C VAL A 41 5.18 -4.71 -1.12
N TYR A 42 5.51 -5.28 0.05
CA TYR A 42 4.62 -6.20 0.73
C TYR A 42 3.35 -5.49 1.19
N ALA A 43 2.21 -6.15 1.03
CA ALA A 43 0.86 -5.64 1.30
C ALA A 43 0.40 -4.46 0.43
N GLY A 44 1.27 -3.92 -0.44
CA GLY A 44 0.97 -2.72 -1.24
C GLY A 44 0.56 -1.55 -0.35
N GLN A 45 1.39 -1.22 0.65
CA GLN A 45 0.96 -0.39 1.77
C GLN A 45 1.86 0.83 1.95
N VAL A 46 1.28 2.04 1.92
CA VAL A 46 1.99 3.24 2.35
C VAL A 46 2.09 3.22 3.87
N LEU A 47 3.30 3.26 4.40
CA LEU A 47 3.59 3.20 5.83
C LEU A 47 3.75 4.58 6.46
N SER A 48 4.22 5.55 5.67
CA SER A 48 4.59 6.90 6.10
C SER A 48 4.36 7.88 4.95
N PHE A 49 3.88 9.08 5.25
CA PHE A 49 3.78 10.19 4.32
C PHE A 49 3.90 11.53 5.04
N GLN A 50 4.95 12.28 4.71
CA GLN A 50 5.20 13.60 5.25
C GLN A 50 5.41 14.61 4.12
N PRO A 51 4.42 15.49 3.84
CA PRO A 51 4.63 16.67 3.01
C PRO A 51 5.76 17.53 3.59
N GLY A 52 6.53 18.19 2.72
CA GLY A 52 7.65 19.05 3.13
C GLY A 52 7.25 20.25 3.99
N HIS A 53 5.97 20.63 3.99
CA HIS A 53 5.42 21.68 4.86
C HIS A 53 4.91 21.15 6.21
N ALA A 54 4.80 19.83 6.38
CA ALA A 54 4.30 19.22 7.60
C ALA A 54 5.46 18.95 8.57
N ALA A 55 5.26 19.33 9.84
CA ALA A 55 6.25 19.09 10.89
C ALA A 55 6.38 17.61 11.27
N GLU A 56 5.28 16.85 11.15
CA GLU A 56 5.18 15.44 11.52
C GLU A 56 4.62 14.60 10.36
N ASP A 57 4.83 13.29 10.44
CA ASP A 57 4.21 12.32 9.55
C ASP A 57 2.68 12.35 9.68
N LEU A 58 1.97 12.36 8.56
CA LEU A 58 0.52 12.37 8.56
C LEU A 58 -0.08 10.98 8.83
N LEU A 59 0.70 9.91 8.67
CA LEU A 59 0.26 8.54 8.90
C LEU A 59 0.78 8.00 10.23
N PHE A 60 -0.10 7.30 10.95
CA PHE A 60 0.27 6.58 12.14
C PHE A 60 0.69 5.15 11.80
N LEU A 61 1.90 4.76 12.23
CA LEU A 61 2.38 3.39 12.17
C LEU A 61 2.53 2.82 13.58
N SER A 62 2.00 1.63 13.83
CA SER A 62 2.04 1.06 15.18
C SER A 62 3.44 0.56 15.51
N ASN A 63 3.94 0.87 16.72
CA ASN A 63 5.15 0.26 17.28
C ASN A 63 5.05 -1.27 17.46
N LEU A 64 3.84 -1.83 17.37
CA LEU A 64 3.56 -3.27 17.43
C LEU A 64 3.19 -3.85 16.05
N ALA A 65 3.58 -3.16 14.97
CA ALA A 65 3.40 -3.65 13.62
C ALA A 65 4.22 -4.93 13.39
N TYR A 66 3.59 -5.91 12.72
CA TYR A 66 4.28 -7.12 12.30
C TYR A 66 4.80 -6.93 10.87
N TYR A 67 6.09 -7.17 10.67
CA TYR A 67 6.72 -7.18 9.36
C TYR A 67 7.08 -8.62 9.00
N GLN A 68 6.06 -9.41 8.66
CA GLN A 68 6.20 -10.84 8.43
C GLN A 68 5.28 -11.30 7.28
N PRO A 69 5.75 -12.17 6.37
CA PRO A 69 4.89 -12.76 5.35
C PRO A 69 3.64 -13.42 5.93
N GLY A 70 2.49 -13.22 5.28
CA GLY A 70 1.19 -13.74 5.70
C GLY A 70 0.49 -12.94 6.81
N LYS A 71 1.14 -11.93 7.41
CA LYS A 71 0.53 -11.01 8.39
C LYS A 71 0.31 -9.62 7.82
N ALA A 72 -0.80 -8.98 8.18
CA ALA A 72 -1.05 -7.59 7.81
C ALA A 72 -0.23 -6.63 8.69
N ILE A 73 0.28 -5.56 8.08
CA ILE A 73 1.00 -4.49 8.79
C ILE A 73 -0.02 -3.55 9.46
N LYS A 74 0.21 -3.20 10.74
CA LYS A 74 -0.70 -2.34 11.53
C LYS A 74 -0.29 -0.87 11.43
N GLY A 75 -1.16 -0.03 10.86
CA GLY A 75 -0.91 1.40 10.63
C GLY A 75 -0.70 1.73 9.16
N GLY A 76 -0.39 2.98 8.83
CA GLY A 76 -0.28 3.44 7.44
C GLY A 76 -1.62 3.39 6.70
N ALA A 77 -1.61 2.99 5.43
CA ALA A 77 -2.80 2.85 4.59
C ALA A 77 -3.01 1.40 4.08
N PRO A 78 -3.47 0.44 4.92
CA PRO A 78 -3.75 -0.92 4.49
C PRO A 78 -4.83 -1.01 3.40
N VAL A 79 -4.59 -1.84 2.39
CA VAL A 79 -5.55 -2.11 1.32
C VAL A 79 -6.55 -3.18 1.75
N CYS A 80 -7.84 -2.86 1.74
CA CYS A 80 -8.92 -3.83 1.96
C CYS A 80 -9.50 -4.22 0.60
N TRP A 81 -9.28 -5.46 0.18
CA TRP A 81 -9.75 -5.98 -1.11
C TRP A 81 -9.69 -7.52 -1.12
N PRO A 82 -10.68 -8.25 -1.68
CA PRO A 82 -11.85 -7.76 -2.42
C PRO A 82 -13.09 -7.55 -1.56
N TRP A 83 -12.95 -7.60 -0.23
CA TRP A 83 -13.99 -7.20 0.71
C TRP A 83 -13.44 -6.33 1.83
N PHE A 84 -14.30 -5.45 2.34
CA PHE A 84 -14.09 -4.69 3.57
C PHE A 84 -14.89 -5.31 4.73
N GLY A 85 -14.27 -5.40 5.90
CA GLY A 85 -14.90 -6.00 7.08
C GLY A 85 -14.83 -7.53 7.06
N PRO A 86 -15.76 -8.23 7.72
CA PRO A 86 -15.80 -9.70 7.76
C PRO A 86 -15.91 -10.34 6.37
N ASP A 87 -15.57 -11.62 6.27
CA ASP A 87 -15.79 -12.42 5.06
C ASP A 87 -17.28 -12.38 4.64
N PRO A 88 -17.61 -11.87 3.45
CA PRO A 88 -19.00 -11.73 3.01
C PRO A 88 -19.72 -13.07 2.80
N GLU A 89 -19.00 -14.17 2.57
CA GLU A 89 -19.58 -15.50 2.40
C GLU A 89 -19.51 -16.33 3.69
N GLY A 90 -19.02 -15.75 4.80
CA GLY A 90 -18.94 -16.44 6.10
C GLY A 90 -18.09 -17.73 6.10
N SER A 91 -17.17 -17.87 5.14
CA SER A 91 -16.40 -19.10 4.90
C SER A 91 -15.11 -19.18 5.75
N GLY A 92 -15.00 -18.34 6.78
CA GLY A 92 -13.85 -18.30 7.69
C GLY A 92 -12.61 -17.61 7.12
N ARG A 93 -12.72 -16.88 5.99
CA ARG A 93 -11.59 -16.12 5.43
C ARG A 93 -11.27 -14.88 6.28
N PRO A 94 -10.05 -14.34 6.20
CA PRO A 94 -9.68 -13.16 6.95
C PRO A 94 -10.58 -11.96 6.67
N ALA A 95 -10.77 -11.13 7.69
CA ALA A 95 -11.39 -9.83 7.50
C ALA A 95 -10.52 -8.93 6.61
N HIS A 96 -11.17 -8.05 5.85
CA HIS A 96 -10.59 -7.07 4.95
C HIS A 96 -9.83 -7.67 3.75
N GLY A 97 -10.29 -8.85 3.30
CA GLY A 97 -9.69 -9.51 2.16
C GLY A 97 -8.33 -10.12 2.44
N PHE A 98 -7.57 -10.32 1.37
CA PHE A 98 -6.35 -11.14 1.38
C PHE A 98 -5.16 -10.49 0.68
N VAL A 99 -5.27 -9.25 0.20
CA VAL A 99 -4.15 -8.60 -0.52
C VAL A 99 -3.15 -7.93 0.41
N ARG A 100 -3.60 -7.52 1.61
CA ARG A 100 -2.79 -6.84 2.64
C ARG A 100 -1.83 -7.74 3.40
N ASN A 101 -1.70 -9.00 3.01
CA ASN A 101 -0.76 -9.94 3.63
C ASN A 101 0.04 -10.73 2.58
N ARG A 102 0.25 -10.13 1.41
CA ARG A 102 0.92 -10.74 0.25
C ARG A 102 1.98 -9.82 -0.31
N MET A 103 2.96 -10.40 -0.99
CA MET A 103 3.91 -9.61 -1.77
C MET A 103 3.22 -9.08 -3.03
N TRP A 104 3.40 -7.80 -3.33
CA TRP A 104 3.02 -7.22 -4.60
C TRP A 104 4.25 -7.09 -5.50
N GLU A 105 4.03 -6.86 -6.78
CA GLU A 105 5.06 -6.53 -7.75
C GLU A 105 5.17 -5.02 -7.91
N VAL A 106 6.39 -4.51 -8.10
CA VAL A 106 6.59 -3.14 -8.54
C VAL A 106 6.35 -3.12 -10.04
N ALA A 107 5.23 -2.54 -10.47
CA ALA A 107 4.85 -2.49 -11.88
C ALA A 107 5.48 -1.29 -12.61
N GLY A 108 5.90 -0.26 -11.88
CA GLY A 108 6.61 0.87 -12.46
C GLY A 108 6.80 2.03 -11.48
N THR A 109 7.73 2.91 -11.86
CA THR A 109 7.99 4.18 -11.19
C THR A 109 8.14 5.29 -12.23
N ALA A 110 7.72 6.50 -11.87
CA ALA A 110 7.82 7.65 -12.77
C ALA A 110 7.88 8.96 -11.98
N ILE A 111 8.37 10.00 -12.64
CA ILE A 111 8.21 11.40 -12.20
C ILE A 111 7.27 12.06 -13.21
N THR A 112 6.20 12.69 -12.75
CA THR A 112 5.28 13.44 -13.63
C THR A 112 5.93 14.74 -14.11
N GLN A 113 5.33 15.39 -15.12
CA GLN A 113 5.83 16.67 -15.61
C GLN A 113 5.82 17.76 -14.53
N GLU A 114 4.90 17.66 -13.58
CA GLU A 114 4.74 18.55 -12.42
C GLU A 114 5.67 18.17 -11.25
N GLY A 115 6.52 17.16 -11.42
CA GLY A 115 7.47 16.70 -10.42
C GLY A 115 6.87 15.84 -9.31
N ALA A 116 5.65 15.32 -9.47
CA ALA A 116 5.12 14.32 -8.54
C ALA A 116 5.77 12.95 -8.79
N ILE A 117 6.02 12.19 -7.74
CA ILE A 117 6.60 10.85 -7.86
C ILE A 117 5.47 9.82 -7.88
N ARG A 118 5.44 8.95 -8.88
CA ARG A 118 4.49 7.84 -8.97
C ARG A 118 5.18 6.51 -8.74
N VAL A 119 4.61 5.69 -7.86
CA VAL A 119 4.94 4.27 -7.67
C VAL A 119 3.69 3.46 -7.96
N THR A 120 3.79 2.48 -8.86
CA THR A 120 2.68 1.58 -9.16
C THR A 120 3.03 0.18 -8.67
N LEU A 121 2.18 -0.37 -7.81
CA LEU A 121 2.27 -1.75 -7.34
C LEU A 121 1.13 -2.57 -7.95
N ALA A 122 1.36 -3.85 -8.21
CA ALA A 122 0.34 -4.74 -8.76
C ALA A 122 0.32 -6.11 -8.06
N LEU A 123 -0.87 -6.70 -8.01
CA LEU A 123 -1.07 -8.09 -7.62
C LEU A 123 -2.06 -8.73 -8.59
N THR A 124 -1.69 -9.88 -9.14
CA THR A 124 -2.50 -10.68 -10.06
C THR A 124 -2.87 -12.00 -9.40
N ASP A 125 -3.97 -12.61 -9.83
CA ASP A 125 -4.37 -13.91 -9.33
C ASP A 125 -3.30 -14.98 -9.56
N THR A 126 -3.23 -15.92 -8.60
CA THR A 126 -2.39 -17.10 -8.63
C THR A 126 -3.21 -18.32 -8.22
N SER A 127 -2.65 -19.52 -8.36
CA SER A 127 -3.28 -20.73 -7.84
C SER A 127 -3.57 -20.65 -6.33
N GLU A 128 -2.73 -19.96 -5.57
CA GLU A 128 -2.93 -19.76 -4.13
C GLU A 128 -4.11 -18.82 -3.85
N THR A 129 -4.22 -17.70 -4.58
CA THR A 129 -5.33 -16.76 -4.37
C THR A 129 -6.65 -17.35 -4.86
N HIS A 130 -6.63 -18.18 -5.91
CA HIS A 130 -7.81 -18.92 -6.38
C HIS A 130 -8.36 -19.90 -5.35
N ALA A 131 -7.51 -20.46 -4.49
CA ALA A 131 -7.97 -21.30 -3.38
C ALA A 131 -8.75 -20.50 -2.31
N ILE A 132 -8.55 -19.18 -2.22
CA ILE A 132 -9.24 -18.28 -1.28
C ILE A 132 -10.48 -17.66 -1.93
N TRP A 133 -10.32 -17.20 -3.17
CA TRP A 133 -11.34 -16.52 -3.94
C TRP A 133 -11.17 -16.89 -5.42
N PRO A 134 -12.02 -17.78 -5.97
CA PRO A 134 -11.83 -18.39 -7.28
C PRO A 134 -12.24 -17.45 -8.43
N ARG A 135 -11.59 -16.28 -8.50
CA ARG A 135 -11.79 -15.24 -9.51
C ARG A 135 -10.44 -14.80 -10.05
N ALA A 136 -10.35 -14.67 -11.37
CA ALA A 136 -9.21 -14.02 -12.00
C ALA A 136 -9.27 -12.51 -11.71
N PHE A 137 -8.13 -11.89 -11.40
CA PHE A 137 -8.09 -10.48 -11.07
C PHE A 137 -6.72 -9.86 -11.34
N VAL A 138 -6.72 -8.57 -11.62
CA VAL A 138 -5.53 -7.73 -11.48
C VAL A 138 -5.94 -6.54 -10.62
N VAL A 139 -5.26 -6.35 -9.50
CA VAL A 139 -5.39 -5.15 -8.68
C VAL A 139 -4.10 -4.35 -8.76
N ARG A 140 -4.21 -3.04 -9.02
CA ARG A 140 -3.09 -2.11 -9.02
C ARG A 140 -3.34 -1.01 -8.02
N LEU A 141 -2.28 -0.64 -7.31
CA LEU A 141 -2.24 0.53 -6.46
C LEU A 141 -1.32 1.56 -7.13
N GLU A 142 -1.90 2.67 -7.55
CA GLU A 142 -1.14 3.83 -8.03
C GLU A 142 -0.97 4.83 -6.88
N ILE A 143 0.27 5.07 -6.49
CA ILE A 143 0.65 5.94 -5.39
C ILE A 143 1.33 7.15 -6.00
N THR A 144 0.70 8.32 -5.90
CA THR A 144 1.30 9.58 -6.37
C THR A 144 1.62 10.46 -5.17
N ILE A 145 2.90 10.82 -5.04
CA ILE A 145 3.48 11.58 -3.93
C ILE A 145 3.88 12.97 -4.42
N SER A 146 3.29 13.98 -3.78
CA SER A 146 3.51 15.42 -3.97
C SER A 146 3.40 16.11 -2.61
N ASP A 147 3.08 17.39 -2.57
CA ASP A 147 2.47 18.10 -1.44
C ASP A 147 1.23 17.40 -0.84
N SER A 148 0.65 16.46 -1.57
CA SER A 148 -0.42 15.56 -1.16
C SER A 148 -0.09 14.10 -1.52
N LEU A 149 -0.77 13.16 -0.86
CA LEU A 149 -0.72 11.73 -1.18
C LEU A 149 -2.02 11.34 -1.90
N ASN A 150 -1.92 10.87 -3.13
CA ASN A 150 -3.04 10.31 -3.88
C ASN A 150 -2.87 8.80 -4.01
N LEU A 151 -3.89 8.05 -3.59
CA LEU A 151 -3.96 6.58 -3.67
C LEU A 151 -5.11 6.18 -4.57
N GLU A 152 -4.82 5.46 -5.65
CA GLU A 152 -5.84 4.93 -6.56
C GLU A 152 -5.74 3.41 -6.61
N LEU A 153 -6.84 2.73 -6.28
CA LEU A 153 -6.94 1.27 -6.33
C LEU A 153 -7.75 0.85 -7.56
N VAL A 154 -7.04 0.35 -8.57
CA VAL A 154 -7.61 -0.04 -9.86
C VAL A 154 -7.81 -1.56 -9.89
N THR A 155 -9.05 -2.00 -10.00
CA THR A 155 -9.38 -3.42 -10.17
C THR A 155 -9.75 -3.72 -11.62
N ARG A 156 -9.15 -4.75 -12.19
CA ARG A 156 -9.52 -5.32 -13.49
C ARG A 156 -9.98 -6.76 -13.31
N ASN A 157 -11.10 -7.09 -13.93
CA ASN A 157 -11.56 -8.47 -14.11
C ASN A 157 -11.14 -8.96 -15.50
N PRO A 158 -10.06 -9.75 -15.64
CA PRO A 158 -9.69 -10.37 -16.91
C PRO A 158 -10.50 -11.65 -17.19
N GLY A 159 -11.26 -12.15 -16.21
CA GLY A 159 -12.00 -13.38 -16.31
C GLY A 159 -13.36 -13.23 -17.00
N PRO A 160 -13.97 -14.36 -17.40
CA PRO A 160 -15.26 -14.35 -18.10
C PRO A 160 -16.45 -14.16 -17.15
N GLN A 161 -16.26 -14.28 -15.83
CA GLN A 161 -17.34 -14.22 -14.84
C GLN A 161 -17.31 -12.88 -14.12
N ALA A 162 -18.44 -12.17 -14.09
CA ALA A 162 -18.59 -10.96 -13.29
C ALA A 162 -18.46 -11.27 -11.79
N PHE A 163 -17.95 -10.30 -11.03
CA PHE A 163 -17.90 -10.34 -9.58
C PHE A 163 -18.17 -8.95 -9.01
N SER A 164 -18.62 -8.92 -7.75
CA SER A 164 -18.74 -7.70 -6.96
C SER A 164 -17.65 -7.67 -5.91
N ILE A 165 -17.14 -6.48 -5.61
CA ILE A 165 -16.15 -6.25 -4.55
C ILE A 165 -16.62 -5.12 -3.63
N THR A 166 -16.10 -5.11 -2.43
CA THR A 166 -15.98 -3.89 -1.62
C THR A 166 -14.50 -3.61 -1.40
N GLN A 167 -14.11 -2.34 -1.42
CA GLN A 167 -12.72 -1.97 -1.27
C GLN A 167 -12.57 -0.70 -0.43
N ALA A 168 -11.45 -0.59 0.27
CA ALA A 168 -11.14 0.58 1.10
C ALA A 168 -9.63 0.71 1.30
N PHE A 169 -9.19 1.93 1.64
CA PHE A 169 -7.94 2.15 2.36
C PHE A 169 -8.27 2.31 3.84
N HIS A 170 -7.76 1.43 4.69
CA HIS A 170 -8.00 1.46 6.13
C HIS A 170 -7.02 2.41 6.83
N THR A 171 -6.92 3.64 6.33
CA THR A 171 -5.85 4.58 6.69
C THR A 171 -5.86 4.98 8.15
N TYR A 172 -4.69 4.92 8.79
CA TYR A 172 -4.44 5.38 10.14
C TYR A 172 -3.74 6.73 10.06
N PHE A 173 -4.44 7.79 10.46
CA PHE A 173 -3.86 9.13 10.53
C PHE A 173 -3.14 9.34 11.85
N GLY A 174 -1.99 10.01 11.78
CA GLY A 174 -1.28 10.51 12.94
C GLY A 174 -2.12 11.55 13.67
N SER A 175 -2.11 11.46 15.00
CA SER A 175 -2.63 12.49 15.88
C SER A 175 -1.65 12.60 17.05
N SER A 176 -1.14 13.79 17.32
CA SER A 176 -0.39 13.99 18.57
C SER A 176 -1.31 13.65 19.75
N ALA A 177 -0.76 13.10 20.83
CA ALA A 177 -1.55 12.66 21.99
C ALA A 177 -2.41 13.79 22.59
N GLU A 178 -1.99 15.05 22.44
CA GLU A 178 -2.73 16.24 22.87
C GLU A 178 -3.90 16.59 21.93
N SER A 179 -3.83 16.20 20.65
CA SER A 179 -4.80 16.59 19.61
C SER A 179 -5.99 15.64 19.45
N VAL A 180 -5.94 14.42 19.98
CA VAL A 180 -7.00 13.40 19.77
C VAL A 180 -8.37 13.89 20.27
N GLY A 181 -8.42 14.63 21.39
CA GLY A 181 -9.65 15.20 21.94
C GLY A 181 -10.32 16.25 21.03
N ASP A 182 -9.55 16.84 20.13
CA ASP A 182 -9.97 17.93 19.25
C ASP A 182 -10.29 17.48 17.82
N ILE A 183 -10.14 16.18 17.51
CA ILE A 183 -10.51 15.63 16.20
C ILE A 183 -12.02 15.71 16.01
N ARG A 184 -12.45 16.25 14.86
CA ARG A 184 -13.85 16.30 14.43
C ARG A 184 -13.93 15.80 12.99
N PHE A 185 -14.75 14.78 12.74
CA PHE A 185 -15.16 14.37 11.39
C PHE A 185 -16.46 15.12 11.08
N ARG A 186 -16.47 15.92 10.02
CA ARG A 186 -17.67 16.61 9.52
C ARG A 186 -18.07 16.04 8.18
#